data_AF-A0A0A2EPD5-F1
#
_entry.id   AF-A0A0A2EPD5-F1
#
_cell.length_a   1.000
_cell.length_b   1.000
_cell.length_c   1.000
_cell.angle_alpha   90.00
_cell.angle_beta   90.00
_cell.angle_gamma   90.00
#
_symmetry.space_group_name_H-M   'P 1'
#
loop_
_entity.id
_entity.type
_entity.pdbx_description
1 polymer ?
#
loop_
_entity_poly.entity_id
_entity_poly.type
_entity_poly.pdbx_seq_one_letter_code
_entity_poly.pdbx_strand_id
1 'polypeptide(L)' 'MSKKYTKVTIHATIQEYEQDLLVYRLQEIGFDSFEETTSGVIAYCLTEIYDETQLASTLPNNTRYRVEHLDEDAWLRFY' A
#
# COMPACT_ATOMS: atom_id res chain seq x y z
N MET A 1 -9.66 19.99 6.28
CA MET A 1 -8.42 19.29 5.90
C MET A 1 -8.83 18.20 4.94
N SER A 2 -8.36 18.25 3.69
CA SER A 2 -8.60 17.17 2.72
C SER A 2 -7.82 15.92 3.12
N LYS A 3 -8.45 14.75 3.00
CA LYS A 3 -7.78 13.48 3.34
C LYS A 3 -6.89 13.09 2.18
N LYS A 4 -5.59 12.94 2.45
CA LYS A 4 -4.62 12.46 1.47
C LYS A 4 -4.34 10.99 1.73
N TYR A 5 -4.34 10.20 0.68
CA TYR A 5 -4.08 8.76 0.78
C TYR A 5 -2.77 8.42 0.11
N THR A 6 -2.06 7.45 0.67
CA THR A 6 -0.88 6.86 0.04
C THR A 6 -1.25 5.46 -0.43
N LYS A 7 -1.09 5.24 -1.74
CA LYS A 7 -1.22 3.94 -2.39
C LYS A 7 0.15 3.32 -2.51
N VAL A 8 0.27 2.07 -2.11
CA VAL A 8 1.48 1.27 -2.30
C VAL A 8 1.13 0.04 -3.13
N THR A 9 1.72 -0.06 -4.32
CA THR A 9 1.60 -1.24 -5.18
C THR A 9 2.77 -2.15 -4.88
N ILE A 10 2.51 -3.34 -4.34
CA ILE A 10 3.52 -4.31 -3.91
C ILE A 10 3.50 -5.48 -4.88
N HIS A 11 4.61 -5.68 -5.58
CA HIS A 11 4.82 -6.83 -6.46
C HIS A 11 5.67 -7.88 -5.74
N ALA A 12 5.05 -9.03 -5.48
CA ALA A 12 5.66 -10.16 -4.81
C ALA A 12 5.18 -11.45 -5.50
N THR A 13 6.11 -12.30 -5.92
CA THR A 13 5.80 -13.64 -6.44
C THR A 13 5.64 -14.60 -5.26
N ILE A 14 4.48 -14.53 -4.61
CA ILE A 14 4.15 -15.24 -3.37
C ILE A 14 2.84 -16.03 -3.51
N GLN A 15 2.69 -17.07 -2.70
CA GLN A 15 1.47 -17.90 -2.68
C GLN A 15 0.29 -17.15 -2.02
N GLU A 16 -0.94 -17.61 -2.24
CA GLU A 16 -2.16 -16.97 -1.71
C GLU A 16 -2.10 -16.77 -0.19
N TYR A 17 -1.74 -17.81 0.56
CA TYR A 17 -1.60 -17.69 2.03
C TYR A 17 -0.50 -16.70 2.45
N GLU A 18 0.51 -16.49 1.61
CA GLU A 18 1.57 -15.49 1.87
C GLU A 18 1.06 -14.07 1.59
N GLN A 19 0.10 -13.90 0.67
CA GLN A 19 -0.59 -12.63 0.46
C GLN A 19 -1.44 -12.27 1.68
N ASP A 20 -2.16 -13.25 2.27
CA ASP A 20 -2.91 -13.03 3.52
C ASP A 20 -2.01 -12.56 4.67
N LEU A 21 -0.85 -13.22 4.82
CA LEU A 21 0.15 -12.83 5.82
C LEU A 21 0.73 -11.45 5.55
N LEU A 22 0.93 -11.08 4.29
CA LEU A 22 1.39 -9.76 3.89
C LEU A 22 0.34 -8.70 4.23
N VAL A 23 -0.94 -8.93 3.90
CA VAL A 23 -2.05 -8.03 4.24
C VAL A 23 -2.12 -7.82 5.76
N TYR A 24 -2.08 -8.91 6.53
CA TYR A 24 -2.09 -8.82 8.00
C TYR A 24 -0.94 -7.96 8.54
N ARG A 25 0.29 -8.15 8.05
CA ARG A 25 1.43 -7.32 8.47
C ARG A 25 1.30 -5.85 8.06
N LEU A 26 0.72 -5.58 6.89
CA LEU A 26 0.47 -4.22 6.42
C LEU A 26 -0.60 -3.53 7.28
N GLN A 27 -1.60 -4.27 7.78
CA GLN A 27 -2.59 -3.74 8.74
C GLN A 27 -1.94 -3.28 10.04
N GLU A 28 -0.99 -4.07 10.57
CA GLU A 28 -0.26 -3.73 11.81
C GLU A 28 0.57 -2.43 11.69
N ILE A 29 0.89 -1.99 10.47
CA ILE A 29 1.61 -0.73 10.21
C ILE A 29 0.72 0.39 9.65
N GLY A 30 -0.61 0.24 9.73
CA GLY A 30 -1.56 1.31 9.49
C GLY A 30 -2.23 1.33 8.11
N PHE A 31 -2.01 0.32 7.26
CA PHE A 31 -2.81 0.16 6.04
C PHE A 31 -4.20 -0.40 6.37
N ASP A 32 -5.24 0.16 5.77
CA ASP A 32 -6.63 -0.14 6.13
C ASP A 32 -7.50 -0.62 4.95
N SER A 33 -6.99 -0.50 3.72
CA SER A 33 -7.67 -0.97 2.52
C SER A 33 -6.68 -1.67 1.59
N PHE A 34 -7.15 -2.74 0.94
CA PHE A 34 -6.32 -3.66 0.16
C PHE A 34 -7.03 -4.09 -1.12
N GLU A 35 -6.26 -4.26 -2.20
CA GLU A 35 -6.69 -4.95 -3.41
C GLU A 35 -5.69 -6.06 -3.71
N GLU A 36 -6.19 -7.29 -3.77
CA GLU A 36 -5.40 -8.43 -4.24
C GLU A 36 -5.20 -8.33 -5.75
N THR A 37 -4.00 -8.68 -6.19
CA THR A 37 -3.65 -8.75 -7.60
C THR A 37 -3.05 -10.10 -7.93
N THR A 38 -3.01 -10.46 -9.21
CA THR A 38 -2.35 -11.67 -9.68
C THR A 38 -0.84 -11.71 -9.39
N SER A 39 -0.23 -10.60 -8.96
CA SER A 39 1.22 -10.47 -8.76
C SER A 39 1.62 -9.84 -7.43
N GLY A 40 0.72 -9.79 -6.45
CA GLY A 40 0.94 -9.19 -5.13
C GLY A 40 -0.28 -8.42 -4.62
N VAL A 41 -0.06 -7.34 -3.88
CA VAL A 41 -1.11 -6.60 -3.15
C VAL A 41 -0.97 -5.11 -3.41
N ILE A 42 -2.08 -4.41 -3.55
CA ILE A 42 -2.13 -2.95 -3.47
C ILE A 42 -2.69 -2.60 -2.09
N ALA A 43 -2.01 -1.73 -1.36
CA ALA A 43 -2.41 -1.31 -0.03
C ALA A 43 -2.58 0.21 0.03
N TYR A 44 -3.53 0.68 0.83
CA TYR A 44 -3.82 2.10 1.04
C TYR A 44 -3.77 2.46 2.52
N CYS A 45 -3.27 3.65 2.83
CA CYS A 45 -3.29 4.25 4.16
C CYS A 45 -3.44 5.76 4.06
N LEU A 46 -3.73 6.43 5.18
CA LEU A 46 -3.63 7.89 5.24
C LEU A 46 -2.17 8.32 5.08
N THR A 47 -1.94 9.38 4.31
CA THR A 47 -0.56 9.86 4.04
C THR A 47 0.13 10.34 5.31
N GLU A 48 -0.63 10.79 6.31
CA GLU A 48 -0.10 11.27 7.59
C GLU A 48 0.48 10.15 8.48
N ILE A 49 0.06 8.90 8.27
CA ILE A 49 0.53 7.73 9.03
C ILE A 49 1.51 6.87 8.23
N TYR A 50 1.77 7.22 6.96
CA TYR A 50 2.66 6.46 6.10
C TYR A 50 4.12 6.60 6.54
N ASP A 51 4.78 5.46 6.79
CA ASP A 51 6.21 5.37 7.09
C ASP A 51 6.89 4.40 6.10
N GLU A 52 7.72 4.94 5.21
CA GLU A 52 8.44 4.15 4.21
C GLU A 52 9.50 3.22 4.83
N THR A 53 10.10 3.62 5.96
CA THR A 53 11.09 2.78 6.66
C THR A 53 10.41 1.58 7.32
N GLN A 54 9.23 1.81 7.91
CA GLN A 54 8.41 0.75 8.49
C GLN A 54 7.88 -0.19 7.41
N LEU A 55 7.42 0.35 6.27
CA LEU A 55 7.03 -0.45 5.11
C LEU A 55 8.18 -1.35 4.64
N ALA A 56 9.35 -0.76 4.37
CA ALA A 56 10.51 -1.51 3.87
C ALA A 56 10.97 -2.63 4.83
N SER A 57 10.78 -2.44 6.13
CA SER A 57 11.10 -3.44 7.16
C SER A 57 10.05 -4.57 7.25
N THR A 58 8.81 -4.31 6.86
CA THR A 58 7.70 -5.27 6.87
C THR A 58 7.69 -6.17 5.63
N LEU A 59 8.12 -5.64 4.48
CA LEU A 59 8.08 -6.36 3.22
C LEU A 59 9.07 -7.54 3.17
N PRO A 60 8.71 -8.66 2.53
CA PRO A 60 9.65 -9.75 2.27
C PRO A 60 10.86 -9.29 1.44
N ASN A 61 12.00 -9.94 1.65
CA ASN A 61 13.19 -9.73 0.81
C ASN A 61 12.87 -9.97 -0.67
N ASN A 62 13.44 -9.16 -1.57
CA ASN A 62 13.20 -9.16 -3.03
C ASN A 62 11.82 -8.68 -3.48
N THR A 63 11.04 -8.05 -2.61
CA THR A 63 9.78 -7.40 -3.01
C THR A 63 10.06 -6.09 -3.74
N ARG A 64 9.37 -5.84 -4.85
CA ARG A 64 9.37 -4.52 -5.50
C ARG A 64 8.09 -3.80 -5.11
N TYR A 65 8.19 -2.51 -4.79
CA TYR A 65 7.01 -1.71 -4.51
C TYR A 65 7.10 -0.35 -5.17
N ARG A 66 5.93 0.27 -5.39
CA ARG A 66 5.80 1.63 -5.88
C ARG A 66 4.84 2.38 -4.98
N VAL A 67 5.25 3.57 -4.57
CA VAL A 67 4.45 4.48 -3.73
C VAL A 67 3.86 5.57 -4.61
N GLU A 68 2.57 5.86 -4.43
CA GLU A 68 1.84 6.91 -5.12
C GLU A 68 1.02 7.70 -4.10
N HIS A 69 1.23 9.01 -4.01
CA HIS A 69 0.41 9.88 -3.17
C HIS A 69 -0.81 10.35 -3.97
N LEU A 70 -1.99 10.04 -3.45
CA LEU A 70 -3.27 10.41 -4.02
C LEU A 70 -3.70 11.73 -3.39
N ASP A 71 -3.58 12.81 -4.16
CA ASP A 71 -4.19 14.09 -3.81
C ASP A 71 -5.67 14.09 -4.21
N GLU A 72 -6.54 14.39 -3.25
CA GLU A 72 -7.99 14.55 -3.44
C GLU A 72 -8.31 15.60 -4.53
N ASP A 73 -7.43 16.58 -4.72
CA ASP A 73 -7.52 17.65 -5.72
C ASP A 73 -7.34 17.17 -7.18
N ALA A 74 -6.89 15.93 -7.42
CA ALA A 74 -6.70 15.42 -8.79
C ALA A 74 -8.02 15.33 -9.57
N TRP A 75 -9.16 15.15 -8.88
CA TRP A 75 -10.48 15.12 -9.51
C TRP A 75 -10.94 16.48 -10.06
N LEU A 76 -10.45 17.60 -9.49
CA LEU A 76 -10.78 18.96 -9.96
C LEU A 76 -10.06 19.34 -11.26
N ARG A 77 -9.06 18.56 -11.71
CA ARG A 77 -8.32 18.85 -12.95
C ARG A 77 -9.03 18.41 -14.23
N PHE A 78 -10.18 17.75 -14.09
CA PHE A 78 -11.00 17.25 -15.20
C PHE A 78 -12.28 18.08 -15.43
N TYR A 79 -12.45 19.23 -14.77
CA TYR A 79 -13.53 20.18 -14.97
C TYR A 79 -12.96 21.59 -15.19
#